data_AF-A0A2V5QPV6-F1
#
_entry.id   AF-A0A2V5QPV6-F1
#
_cell.length_a   1.000
_cell.length_b   1.000
_cell.length_c   1.000
_cell.angle_alpha   90.00
_cell.angle_beta   90.00
_cell.angle_gamma   90.00
#
_symmetry.space_group_name_H-M   'P 1'
#
loop_
_entity.id
_entity.type
_entity.pdbx_description
1 polymer ?
#
loop_
_entity_poly.entity_id
_entity_poly.type
_entity_poly.pdbx_seq_one_letter_code
_entity_poly.pdbx_strand_id
1 'polypeptide(L)'
;MTFPLRKLRPFRLIAILPSERRVTKWRWNLEWLTTRDHKWQRQHWFSSGFDEPRAELERKCVCDAAQDGQSPANLGWLRQLHCSHAPKRGPFSICMHRADATTVSYTEITVSGQRATMRYKPGACCSNGAMVTRTISLAR
;
A
#
# COMPACT_ATOMS: atom_id res chain seq x y z
N MET A 1 17.57 16.03 -17.82
CA MET A 1 16.74 14.88 -18.29
C MET A 1 15.28 15.26 -18.17
N THR A 2 14.58 15.43 -19.28
CA THR A 2 13.12 15.67 -19.27
C THR A 2 12.43 14.31 -19.34
N PHE A 3 11.82 13.86 -18.25
CA PHE A 3 11.11 12.59 -18.24
C PHE A 3 9.82 12.74 -19.07
N PRO A 4 9.61 11.98 -20.16
CA PRO A 4 8.46 12.19 -21.03
C PRO A 4 7.22 11.53 -20.39
N LEU A 5 6.60 12.20 -19.43
CA LEU A 5 5.43 11.71 -18.69
C LEU A 5 4.30 11.23 -19.62
N ARG A 6 4.12 11.89 -20.77
CA ARG A 6 3.14 11.50 -21.81
C ARG A 6 3.35 10.10 -22.39
N LYS A 7 4.55 9.51 -22.26
CA LYS A 7 4.86 8.14 -22.70
C LYS A 7 4.61 7.09 -21.61
N LEU A 8 4.25 7.51 -20.38
CA LEU A 8 4.00 6.62 -19.26
C LEU A 8 2.51 6.50 -18.98
N ARG A 9 2.07 5.31 -18.60
CA ARG A 9 0.72 5.07 -18.07
C ARG A 9 0.53 5.86 -16.76
N PRO A 10 -0.72 6.14 -16.34
CA PRO A 10 -0.98 6.76 -15.05
C PRO A 10 -0.25 6.03 -13.91
N PHE A 11 0.34 6.79 -12.99
CA PHE A 11 1.04 6.22 -11.85
C PHE A 11 0.89 7.10 -10.61
N ARG A 12 1.12 6.46 -9.47
CA ARG A 12 1.29 7.11 -8.17
C ARG A 12 2.70 6.82 -7.70
N LEU A 13 3.53 7.84 -7.56
CA LEU A 13 4.88 7.72 -7.00
C LEU A 13 4.85 8.26 -5.56
N ILE A 14 5.42 7.50 -4.63
CA ILE A 14 5.49 7.87 -3.22
C ILE A 14 6.96 7.86 -2.82
N ALA A 15 7.48 9.01 -2.40
CA ALA A 15 8.76 9.13 -1.73
C ALA A 15 8.54 9.23 -0.22
N ILE A 16 9.26 8.40 0.53
CA ILE A 16 9.30 8.43 1.99
C ILE A 16 10.70 8.92 2.35
N LEU A 17 10.81 10.08 2.98
CA LEU A 17 12.07 10.74 3.33
C LEU A 17 12.22 10.80 4.86
N PRO A 18 12.87 9.80 5.50
CA PRO A 18 12.98 9.74 6.95
C PRO A 18 13.77 10.90 7.56
N SER A 19 14.86 11.32 6.92
CA SER A 19 15.71 12.44 7.37
C SER A 19 14.93 13.75 7.48
N GLU A 20 13.98 13.96 6.58
CA GLU A 20 13.14 15.16 6.53
C GLU A 20 11.81 14.99 7.26
N ARG A 21 11.51 13.78 7.76
CA ARG A 21 10.19 13.41 8.27
C ARG A 21 9.09 13.87 7.30
N ARG A 22 9.22 13.47 6.04
CA ARG A 22 8.30 13.87 4.96
C ARG A 22 7.90 12.69 4.09
N VAL A 23 6.65 12.70 3.65
CA VAL A 23 6.15 11.79 2.62
C VAL A 23 5.62 12.63 1.47
N THR A 24 6.18 12.47 0.28
CA THR A 24 5.75 13.20 -0.92
C THR A 24 5.10 12.22 -1.88
N LYS A 25 3.94 12.61 -2.40
CA LYS A 25 3.19 11.84 -3.39
C LYS A 25 3.11 12.63 -4.68
N TRP A 26 3.44 11.98 -5.79
CA TRP A 26 3.10 12.43 -7.13
C TRP A 26 2.02 11.55 -7.74
N ARG A 27 1.04 12.15 -8.41
CA ARG A 27 0.03 11.44 -9.21
C ARG A 27 0.05 11.99 -10.63
N TRP A 28 0.35 11.12 -11.58
CA TRP A 28 0.24 11.36 -13.01
C TRP A 28 -1.04 10.72 -13.53
N ASN A 29 -1.92 11.50 -14.15
CA ASN A 29 -3.21 11.03 -14.67
C ASN A 29 -3.35 11.13 -16.20
N LEU A 30 -2.22 11.26 -16.93
CA LEU A 30 -2.12 11.54 -18.38
C LEU A 30 -2.32 13.00 -18.79
N GLU A 31 -2.91 13.83 -17.94
CA GLU A 31 -3.11 15.25 -18.23
C GLU A 31 -2.15 16.13 -17.41
N TRP A 32 -2.11 15.90 -16.09
CA TRP A 32 -1.38 16.74 -15.13
C TRP A 32 -0.60 15.87 -14.15
N LEU A 33 0.57 16.37 -13.74
CA LEU A 33 1.30 15.83 -12.60
C LEU A 33 0.92 16.64 -11.37
N THR A 34 0.31 16.00 -10.37
CA THR A 34 -0.01 16.64 -9.09
C THR A 34 0.97 16.17 -8.02
N THR A 35 1.42 17.11 -7.19
CA THR A 35 2.33 16.85 -6.06
C THR A 35 1.60 17.16 -4.76
N ARG A 36 1.76 16.31 -3.75
CA ARG A 36 1.22 16.53 -2.42
C ARG A 36 2.19 16.04 -1.35
N ASP A 37 2.52 16.92 -0.43
CA ASP A 37 3.24 16.56 0.79
C ASP A 37 2.28 16.11 1.88
N HIS A 38 2.68 15.07 2.60
CA HIS A 38 1.98 14.45 3.70
C HIS A 38 2.83 14.56 4.97
N LYS A 39 2.16 14.74 6.11
CA LYS A 39 2.80 14.69 7.44
C LYS A 39 3.47 13.33 7.66
N TRP A 40 4.54 13.31 8.48
CA TRP A 40 5.22 12.09 8.94
C TRP A 40 4.35 11.25 9.87
N GLN A 41 3.36 10.60 9.30
CA GLN A 41 2.45 9.70 9.98
C GLN A 41 2.10 8.55 9.03
N ARG A 42 1.54 7.48 9.57
CA ARG A 42 1.06 6.36 8.76
C ARG A 42 0.05 6.89 7.73
N GLN A 43 0.26 6.52 6.48
CA GLN A 43 -0.62 6.86 5.36
C GLN A 43 -1.10 5.56 4.72
N HIS A 44 -2.33 5.60 4.20
CA HIS A 44 -2.90 4.52 3.43
C HIS A 44 -3.27 5.03 2.04
N TRP A 45 -3.00 4.21 1.03
CA TRP A 45 -3.33 4.52 -0.35
C TRP A 45 -4.01 3.31 -0.97
N PHE A 46 -5.21 3.52 -1.48
CA PHE A 46 -5.97 2.48 -2.15
C PHE A 46 -6.13 2.83 -3.63
N SER A 47 -6.45 1.79 -4.40
CA SER A 47 -6.88 1.88 -5.79
C SER A 47 -7.87 0.75 -6.04
N SER A 48 -8.72 0.91 -7.05
CA SER A 48 -9.67 -0.11 -7.47
C SER A 48 -10.02 0.08 -8.93
N GLY A 49 -9.96 -1.00 -9.71
CA GLY A 49 -10.48 -1.02 -11.08
C GLY A 49 -12.01 -1.15 -11.16
N PHE A 50 -12.70 -1.29 -10.02
CA PHE A 50 -14.16 -1.37 -9.96
C PHE A 50 -14.79 0.00 -9.68
N ASP A 51 -14.41 0.61 -8.56
CA ASP A 51 -14.84 1.93 -8.10
C ASP A 51 -13.77 2.42 -7.11
N GLU A 52 -12.88 3.28 -7.59
CA GLU A 52 -11.74 3.81 -6.82
C GLU A 52 -12.20 4.71 -5.66
N PRO A 53 -13.07 5.72 -5.85
CA PRO A 53 -13.52 6.58 -4.76
C PRO A 53 -14.15 5.80 -3.60
N ARG A 54 -15.03 4.83 -3.90
CA ARG A 54 -15.67 4.03 -2.86
C ARG A 54 -14.70 3.10 -2.16
N ALA A 55 -13.78 2.47 -2.89
CA ALA A 55 -12.74 1.64 -2.29
C ALA A 55 -11.78 2.44 -1.41
N GLU A 56 -11.43 3.67 -1.80
CA GLU A 56 -10.64 4.57 -0.96
C GLU A 56 -11.39 4.92 0.33
N LEU A 57 -12.68 5.24 0.26
CA LEU A 57 -13.52 5.54 1.41
C LEU A 57 -13.65 4.35 2.37
N GLU A 58 -14.14 3.20 1.89
CA GLU A 58 -14.45 2.04 2.74
C GLU A 58 -13.18 1.48 3.41
N ARG A 59 -12.08 1.35 2.66
CA ARG A 59 -10.82 0.84 3.22
C ARG A 59 -10.17 1.81 4.19
N LYS A 60 -10.34 3.12 3.97
CA LYS A 60 -9.90 4.14 4.92
C LYS A 60 -10.64 3.99 6.25
N CYS A 61 -11.97 3.82 6.24
CA CYS A 61 -12.73 3.60 7.47
C CYS A 61 -12.23 2.36 8.25
N VAL A 62 -11.90 1.27 7.54
CA VAL A 62 -11.33 0.06 8.16
C VAL A 62 -9.96 0.36 8.79
N CYS A 63 -9.11 1.10 8.09
CA CYS A 63 -7.81 1.49 8.61
C CYS A 63 -7.90 2.40 9.83
N ASP A 64 -8.80 3.39 9.80
CA ASP A 64 -8.99 4.36 10.88
C ASP A 64 -9.50 3.61 12.13
N ALA A 65 -10.51 2.75 12.00
CA ALA A 65 -11.00 1.90 13.09
C ALA A 65 -9.94 0.94 13.64
N ALA A 66 -9.02 0.44 12.80
CA ALA A 66 -7.93 -0.43 13.24
C ALA A 66 -6.80 0.34 13.96
N GLN A 67 -6.72 1.68 13.81
CA GLN A 67 -5.70 2.51 14.42
C GLN A 67 -6.01 2.94 15.86
N ASP A 68 -7.27 2.88 16.30
CA ASP A 68 -7.71 3.29 17.65
C ASP A 68 -7.18 2.37 18.77
N GLY A 69 -6.55 1.24 18.44
CA GLY A 69 -5.81 0.40 19.38
C GLY A 69 -4.40 0.94 19.64
N GLN A 70 -4.13 1.37 20.88
CA GLN A 70 -2.95 2.10 21.39
C GLN A 70 -1.55 1.45 21.22
N SER A 71 -1.39 0.39 20.42
CA SER A 71 -0.07 -0.21 20.17
C SER A 71 0.57 0.39 18.91
N PRO A 72 1.90 0.63 18.91
CA PRO A 72 2.60 0.99 17.68
C PRO A 72 2.33 -0.11 16.65
N ALA A 73 1.87 0.28 15.46
CA ALA A 73 1.64 -0.67 14.37
C ALA A 73 2.94 -1.41 14.06
N ASN A 74 3.00 -2.64 14.55
CA ASN A 74 4.04 -3.58 14.20
C ASN A 74 3.65 -4.29 12.89
N LEU A 75 4.59 -5.03 12.30
CA LEU A 75 4.34 -5.76 11.05
C LEU A 75 3.20 -6.77 11.17
N GLY A 76 2.99 -7.37 12.36
CA GLY A 76 1.89 -8.29 12.62
C GLY A 76 0.53 -7.64 12.44
N TRP A 77 0.34 -6.45 13.02
CA TRP A 77 -0.88 -5.65 12.85
C TRP A 77 -1.12 -5.28 11.37
N LEU A 78 -0.08 -4.85 10.65
CA LEU A 78 -0.21 -4.55 9.21
C LEU A 78 -0.64 -5.80 8.41
N ARG A 79 -0.09 -6.97 8.71
CA ARG A 79 -0.49 -8.23 8.07
C ARG A 79 -1.95 -8.55 8.35
N GLN A 80 -2.40 -8.41 9.60
CA GLN A 80 -3.82 -8.60 9.96
C GLN A 80 -4.73 -7.65 9.20
N LEU A 81 -4.37 -6.37 9.11
CA LEU A 81 -5.11 -5.37 8.34
C LEU A 81 -5.21 -5.75 6.85
N HIS A 82 -4.10 -6.18 6.23
CA HIS A 82 -4.07 -6.62 4.83
C HIS A 82 -4.84 -7.92 4.57
N CYS A 83 -5.06 -8.73 5.59
CA CYS A 83 -5.87 -9.94 5.55
C CYS A 83 -7.37 -9.67 5.82
N SER A 84 -7.74 -8.44 6.18
CA SER A 84 -9.09 -8.08 6.56
C SER A 84 -10.08 -8.10 5.40
N HIS A 85 -11.26 -8.66 5.66
CA HIS A 85 -12.44 -8.58 4.81
C HIS A 85 -13.44 -7.52 5.27
N ALA A 86 -13.12 -6.68 6.26
CA ALA A 86 -14.03 -5.64 6.72
C ALA A 86 -14.33 -4.60 5.61
N PRO A 87 -15.52 -3.98 5.60
CA PRO A 87 -16.67 -4.32 6.45
C PRO A 87 -17.37 -5.62 6.02
N LYS A 88 -17.25 -6.00 4.74
CA LYS A 88 -17.75 -7.26 4.19
C LYS A 88 -16.80 -7.77 3.12
N ARG A 89 -16.62 -9.09 3.06
CA ARG A 89 -15.86 -9.75 1.99
C ARG A 89 -16.45 -9.36 0.64
N GLY A 90 -15.66 -8.68 -0.18
CA GLY A 90 -16.17 -8.07 -1.40
C GLY A 90 -15.16 -7.18 -2.14
N PRO A 91 -15.61 -6.47 -3.19
CA PRO A 91 -14.79 -5.57 -4.00
C PRO A 91 -14.10 -4.45 -3.20
N PHE A 92 -14.72 -4.04 -2.09
CA PHE A 92 -14.26 -2.90 -1.29
C PHE A 92 -13.40 -3.28 -0.09
N SER A 93 -13.36 -4.56 0.28
CA SER A 93 -12.45 -5.03 1.34
C SER A 93 -10.96 -4.87 0.95
N ILE A 94 -10.08 -4.82 1.96
CA ILE A 94 -8.62 -4.73 1.75
C ILE A 94 -8.09 -6.03 1.13
N CYS A 95 -8.43 -7.17 1.73
CA CYS A 95 -8.26 -8.47 1.09
C CYS A 95 -9.45 -8.73 0.17
N MET A 96 -9.35 -8.28 -1.07
CA MET A 96 -10.45 -8.19 -2.04
C MET A 96 -10.84 -9.58 -2.58
N HIS A 97 -12.15 -9.88 -2.59
CA HIS A 97 -12.70 -11.06 -3.27
C HIS A 97 -14.00 -10.70 -4.00
N ARG A 98 -14.10 -11.10 -5.25
CA ARG A 98 -15.26 -11.05 -6.14
C ARG A 98 -15.37 -12.40 -6.86
N ALA A 99 -16.47 -12.62 -7.56
CA ALA A 99 -16.65 -13.84 -8.37
C ALA A 99 -15.60 -13.96 -9.50
N ASP A 100 -15.17 -12.82 -10.05
CA ASP A 100 -14.29 -12.71 -11.22
C ASP A 100 -12.85 -12.26 -10.88
N ALA A 101 -12.58 -11.85 -9.64
CA ALA A 101 -11.28 -11.32 -9.25
C ALA A 101 -11.01 -11.50 -7.76
N THR A 102 -9.74 -11.59 -7.39
CA THR A 102 -9.30 -11.63 -5.99
C THR A 102 -7.93 -10.97 -5.83
N THR A 103 -7.56 -10.58 -4.60
CA THR A 103 -6.17 -10.23 -4.27
C THR A 103 -5.27 -11.41 -4.63
N VAL A 104 -4.39 -11.21 -5.61
CA VAL A 104 -3.52 -12.27 -6.15
C VAL A 104 -2.17 -12.39 -5.43
N SER A 105 -1.80 -11.40 -4.63
CA SER A 105 -0.55 -11.42 -3.86
C SER A 105 -0.57 -10.42 -2.72
N TYR A 106 0.26 -10.69 -1.71
CA TYR A 106 0.65 -9.73 -0.69
C TYR A 106 2.16 -9.50 -0.74
N THR A 107 2.58 -8.23 -0.73
CA THR A 107 3.99 -7.83 -0.70
C THR A 107 4.20 -6.83 0.41
N GLU A 108 5.18 -7.09 1.27
CA GLU A 108 5.65 -6.15 2.27
C GLU A 108 7.12 -5.79 2.02
N ILE A 109 7.45 -4.52 2.17
CA ILE A 109 8.82 -4.02 2.07
C ILE A 109 9.14 -3.28 3.37
N THR A 110 10.17 -3.73 4.07
CA THR A 110 10.70 -3.08 5.27
C THR A 110 12.08 -2.52 4.94
N VAL A 111 12.29 -1.23 5.21
CA VAL A 111 13.59 -0.56 5.04
C VAL A 111 14.08 -0.11 6.40
N SER A 112 15.29 -0.50 6.78
CA SER A 112 15.92 -0.13 8.05
C SER A 112 17.43 0.04 7.85
N GLY A 113 17.92 1.26 8.10
CA GLY A 113 19.33 1.60 7.90
C GLY A 113 19.78 1.26 6.48
N GLN A 114 20.78 0.39 6.36
CA GLN A 114 21.37 -0.07 5.08
C GLN A 114 20.75 -1.38 4.57
N ARG A 115 19.55 -1.75 5.00
CA ARG A 115 18.91 -3.00 4.58
C ARG A 115 17.48 -2.76 4.12
N ALA A 116 17.13 -3.37 2.99
CA ALA A 116 15.76 -3.51 2.55
C ALA A 116 15.39 -4.99 2.52
N THR A 117 14.25 -5.34 3.14
CA THR A 117 13.71 -6.69 3.14
C THR A 117 12.35 -6.67 2.48
N MET A 118 12.21 -7.40 1.38
CA MET A 118 10.95 -7.70 0.72
C MET A 118 10.46 -9.06 1.19
N ARG A 119 9.19 -9.16 1.61
CA ARG A 119 8.52 -10.44 1.80
C ARG A 119 7.31 -10.50 0.88
N TYR A 120 7.21 -11.59 0.13
CA TYR A 120 6.22 -11.80 -0.90
C TYR A 120 5.44 -13.08 -0.59
N LYS A 121 4.11 -12.99 -0.62
CA LYS A 121 3.21 -14.12 -0.49
C LYS A 121 2.34 -14.20 -1.75
N PRO A 122 2.43 -15.30 -2.52
CA PRO A 122 1.49 -15.54 -3.60
C PRO A 122 0.10 -15.83 -3.03
N GLY A 123 -0.94 -15.34 -3.70
CA GLY A 123 -2.33 -15.44 -3.25
C GLY A 123 -2.76 -14.34 -2.29
N ALA A 124 -4.04 -14.38 -1.93
CA ALA A 124 -4.65 -13.45 -1.00
C ALA A 124 -3.97 -13.53 0.38
N CYS A 125 -3.88 -12.41 1.11
CA CYS A 125 -3.28 -12.40 2.45
C CYS A 125 -3.97 -13.43 3.37
N CYS A 126 -5.30 -13.56 3.28
CA CYS A 126 -6.11 -14.45 4.09
C CYS A 126 -5.99 -15.94 3.76
N SER A 127 -5.39 -16.32 2.63
CA SER A 127 -5.22 -17.74 2.29
C SER A 127 -4.00 -18.35 2.99
N ASN A 128 -3.97 -19.66 3.13
CA ASN A 128 -2.74 -20.35 3.52
C ASN A 128 -1.68 -20.20 2.43
N GLY A 129 -0.42 -20.12 2.82
CA GLY A 129 0.69 -19.99 1.88
C GLY A 129 1.97 -19.51 2.56
N ALA A 130 3.09 -20.04 2.10
CA ALA A 130 4.40 -19.60 2.55
C ALA A 130 4.73 -18.21 1.99
N MET A 131 5.48 -17.43 2.77
CA MET A 131 5.97 -16.13 2.37
C MET A 131 7.47 -16.22 2.04
N VAL A 132 7.85 -15.83 0.83
CA VAL A 132 9.24 -15.79 0.38
C VAL A 132 9.87 -14.48 0.85
N THR A 133 11.06 -14.56 1.44
CA THR A 133 11.80 -13.38 1.92
C THR A 133 13.07 -13.17 1.09
N ARG A 134 13.33 -11.92 0.72
CA ARG A 134 14.55 -11.46 0.07
C ARG A 134 15.05 -10.19 0.75
N THR A 135 16.34 -10.14 1.04
CA THR A 135 16.99 -8.99 1.67
C THR A 135 18.14 -8.53 0.81
N ILE A 136 18.23 -7.22 0.60
CA ILE A 136 19.34 -6.57 -0.08
C ILE A 136 19.99 -5.56 0.87
N SER A 137 21.28 -5.32 0.63
CA SER A 137 22.01 -4.20 1.22
C SER A 137 21.77 -2.94 0.38
N LEU A 138 21.57 -1.81 1.06
CA LEU A 138 21.46 -0.51 0.43
C LEU A 138 22.83 0.18 0.55
N ALA A 139 23.31 0.73 -0.57
CA ALA A 139 24.46 1.61 -0.55
C ALA A 139 24.14 2.88 0.26
N ARG A 140 25.15 3.47 0.90
CA ARG A 140 25.03 4.74 1.60
C ARG A 140 24.93 5.90 0.61
#